data_AF-A0A965G1G1-F1
#
_entry.id   AF-A0A965G1G1-F1
#
_cell.length_a   1.000
_cell.length_b   1.000
_cell.length_c   1.000
_cell.angle_alpha   90.00
_cell.angle_beta   90.00
_cell.angle_gamma   90.00
#
_symmetry.space_group_name_H-M   'P 1'
#
loop_
_entity.id
_entity.type
_entity.pdbx_description
1 polymer ?
#
loop_
_entity_poly.entity_id
_entity_poly.type
_entity_poly.pdbx_seq_one_letter_code
_entity_poly.pdbx_strand_id
1 'polypeptide(L)'
;MRRVLTTRSTTTTRNAEKLEAVRSANWKLVFPRTAMDDTPYDRKPGAAKGELLPEALYDLAADVGETTDVIGKHPEVAARLRALAERMREDIGDSATNQKGKNRRPEGRVPVLKAADAPAKKAK
;
A
#
# COMPACT_ATOMS: atom_id res chain seq x y z
N MET A 1 -0.89 37.46 -11.30
CA MET A 1 -1.12 36.09 -11.83
C MET A 1 -1.11 35.11 -10.66
N ARG A 2 -2.26 34.59 -10.23
CA ARG A 2 -2.33 33.60 -9.14
C ARG A 2 -2.11 32.21 -9.74
N ARG A 3 -0.93 31.63 -9.50
CA ARG A 3 -0.64 30.25 -9.86
C ARG A 3 -1.40 29.36 -8.87
N VAL A 4 -2.55 28.82 -9.29
CA VAL A 4 -3.26 27.78 -8.53
C VAL A 4 -2.37 26.54 -8.55
N LEU A 5 -1.62 26.32 -7.48
CA LEU A 5 -0.90 25.07 -7.27
C LEU A 5 -1.96 24.03 -6.91
N THR A 6 -2.58 23.40 -7.90
CA THR A 6 -3.39 22.21 -7.68
C THR A 6 -2.44 21.13 -7.17
N THR A 7 -2.39 20.95 -5.85
CA THR A 7 -1.69 19.83 -5.22
C THR A 7 -2.35 18.55 -5.72
N ARG A 8 -1.76 17.91 -6.74
CA ARG A 8 -2.23 16.60 -7.20
C ARG A 8 -1.80 15.60 -6.11
N SER A 9 -2.68 15.38 -5.15
CA SER A 9 -2.49 14.39 -4.10
C SER A 9 -2.27 13.03 -4.76
N THR A 10 -1.12 12.41 -4.46
CA THR A 10 -0.83 11.04 -4.86
C THR A 10 -1.12 10.18 -3.64
N THR A 11 -2.02 9.21 -3.80
CA THR A 11 -2.45 8.33 -2.72
C THR A 11 -2.00 6.91 -3.01
N THR A 12 -1.53 6.23 -1.98
CA THR A 12 -0.92 4.90 -2.09
C THR A 12 -1.62 3.94 -1.14
N THR A 13 -1.98 2.75 -1.64
CA THR A 13 -2.62 1.70 -0.84
C THR A 13 -1.62 0.58 -0.56
N ARG A 14 -1.59 0.11 0.69
CA ARG A 14 -0.63 -0.89 1.17
C ARG A 14 -1.29 -1.88 2.12
N ASN A 15 -0.89 -3.15 1.99
CA ASN A 15 -1.29 -4.26 2.86
C ASN A 15 -0.04 -4.98 3.36
N ALA A 16 0.16 -5.09 4.68
CA ALA A 16 1.30 -5.80 5.28
C ALA A 16 2.67 -5.51 4.60
N GLU A 17 2.99 -4.22 4.42
CA GLU A 17 4.20 -3.72 3.75
C GLU A 17 4.28 -3.92 2.23
N LYS A 18 3.29 -4.54 1.58
CA LYS A 18 3.18 -4.69 0.12
C LYS A 18 2.45 -3.51 -0.50
N LEU A 19 3.05 -2.91 -1.53
CA LEU A 19 2.41 -1.88 -2.34
C LEU A 19 1.34 -2.50 -3.26
N GLU A 20 0.08 -2.12 -3.10
CA GLU A 20 -1.04 -2.71 -3.87
C GLU A 20 -1.51 -1.80 -5.01
N ALA A 21 -1.54 -0.49 -4.79
CA ALA A 21 -2.00 0.45 -5.82
C ALA A 21 -1.40 1.84 -5.64
N VAL A 22 -1.28 2.55 -6.76
CA VAL A 22 -0.91 3.98 -6.81
C VAL A 22 -2.00 4.76 -7.54
N ARG A 23 -2.51 5.79 -6.87
CA ARG A 23 -3.47 6.74 -7.44
C ARG A 23 -2.85 8.11 -7.60
N SER A 24 -2.99 8.71 -8.77
CA SER A 24 -2.66 10.12 -9.01
C SER A 24 -3.79 10.78 -9.79
N ALA A 25 -4.44 11.76 -9.16
CA ALA A 25 -5.64 12.42 -9.69
C ALA A 25 -6.74 11.39 -10.00
N ASN A 26 -7.18 11.31 -11.26
CA ASN A 26 -8.26 10.43 -11.71
C ASN A 26 -7.77 9.01 -12.00
N TRP A 27 -6.47 8.77 -12.03
CA TRP A 27 -5.94 7.47 -12.46
C TRP A 27 -5.51 6.63 -11.28
N LYS A 28 -5.86 5.35 -11.30
CA LYS A 28 -5.42 4.35 -10.32
C LYS A 28 -4.81 3.15 -11.04
N LEU A 29 -3.55 2.87 -10.73
CA LEU A 29 -2.86 1.65 -11.16
C LEU A 29 -2.89 0.65 -10.00
N VAL A 30 -3.41 -0.53 -10.27
CA VAL A 30 -3.47 -1.65 -9.32
C VAL A 30 -2.44 -2.68 -9.76
N PHE A 31 -1.53 -3.05 -8.84
CA PHE A 31 -0.51 -4.06 -9.09
C PHE A 31 -1.08 -5.48 -9.02
N PRO A 32 -0.36 -6.48 -9.56
CA PRO A 32 -0.78 -7.86 -9.49
C PRO A 32 -1.09 -8.30 -8.06
N ARG A 33 -2.28 -8.85 -7.86
CA ARG A 33 -2.81 -9.21 -6.55
C ARG A 33 -3.68 -10.45 -6.67
N THR A 34 -3.93 -11.12 -5.54
CA THR A 34 -4.87 -12.24 -5.53
C THR A 34 -6.25 -11.75 -5.12
N ALA A 35 -7.31 -12.43 -5.56
CA ALA A 35 -8.67 -12.12 -5.08
C ALA A 35 -8.80 -12.22 -3.54
N MET A 36 -7.94 -13.00 -2.89
CA MET A 36 -7.86 -13.09 -1.43
C MET A 36 -7.24 -11.86 -0.76
N ASP A 37 -6.54 -11.00 -1.50
CA ASP A 37 -5.98 -9.76 -0.95
C ASP A 37 -7.11 -8.77 -0.58
N ASP A 38 -8.30 -8.88 -1.19
CA ASP A 38 -9.47 -8.03 -0.88
C ASP A 38 -10.25 -8.48 0.36
N THR A 39 -10.11 -9.73 0.79
CA THR A 39 -10.86 -10.32 1.92
C THR A 39 -9.93 -10.84 3.01
N PRO A 40 -9.03 -9.99 3.57
CA PRO A 40 -8.00 -10.44 4.49
C PRO A 40 -8.55 -11.04 5.79
N TYR A 41 -9.77 -10.66 6.20
CA TYR A 41 -10.42 -11.13 7.44
C TYR A 41 -11.11 -12.49 7.30
N ASP A 42 -11.54 -12.88 6.09
CA ASP A 42 -12.23 -14.14 5.85
C ASP A 42 -11.26 -15.29 5.51
N ARG A 43 -9.96 -15.02 5.58
CA ARG A 43 -8.92 -15.97 5.20
C ARG A 43 -8.82 -17.10 6.22
N LYS A 44 -9.27 -18.29 5.84
CA LYS A 44 -9.01 -19.53 6.59
C LYS A 44 -7.52 -19.91 6.48
N PRO A 45 -6.85 -20.30 7.58
CA PRO A 45 -5.53 -20.90 7.51
C PRO A 45 -5.54 -22.11 6.56
N GLY A 46 -4.64 -22.13 5.57
CA GLY A 46 -4.57 -23.21 4.57
C GLY A 46 -5.46 -23.05 3.34
N ALA A 47 -6.19 -21.93 3.20
CA ALA A 47 -6.91 -21.64 1.96
C ALA A 47 -5.93 -21.53 0.76
N ALA A 48 -6.30 -22.13 -0.37
CA ALA A 48 -5.52 -22.07 -1.61
C ALA A 48 -5.26 -20.61 -2.01
N LYS A 49 -4.07 -20.30 -2.53
CA LYS A 49 -3.82 -18.94 -3.05
C LYS A 49 -4.85 -18.66 -4.16
N GLY A 50 -5.61 -17.58 -4.00
CA GLY A 50 -6.61 -17.16 -4.99
C GLY A 50 -5.98 -16.90 -6.37
N GLU A 51 -6.83 -16.83 -7.38
CA GLU A 51 -6.41 -16.49 -8.74
C GLU A 51 -5.62 -15.17 -8.77
N LEU A 52 -4.53 -15.15 -9.52
CA LEU A 52 -3.70 -13.97 -9.70
C LEU A 52 -4.39 -13.04 -10.70
N LEU A 53 -4.82 -11.88 -10.21
CA LEU A 53 -5.31 -10.79 -11.03
C LEU A 53 -4.11 -10.01 -11.58
N PRO A 54 -4.09 -9.73 -12.90
CA PRO A 54 -3.01 -8.99 -13.52
C PRO A 54 -3.01 -7.52 -13.09
N GLU A 55 -1.97 -6.79 -13.48
CA GLU A 55 -1.91 -5.34 -13.32
C GLU A 55 -3.01 -4.69 -14.18
N ALA A 56 -3.73 -3.72 -13.61
CA ALA A 56 -4.84 -3.03 -14.26
C ALA A 56 -4.79 -1.52 -14.00
N LEU A 57 -5.28 -0.73 -14.97
CA LEU A 57 -5.38 0.72 -14.88
C LEU A 57 -6.83 1.16 -14.98
N TYR A 58 -7.27 2.01 -14.07
CA TYR A 58 -8.64 2.53 -14.02
C TYR A 58 -8.65 4.06 -14.10
N ASP A 59 -9.61 4.60 -14.85
CA ASP A 59 -9.96 6.02 -14.84
C ASP A 59 -11.15 6.25 -13.89
N LEU A 60 -10.85 6.71 -12.69
CA LEU A 60 -11.81 6.97 -11.62
C LEU A 60 -12.72 8.18 -11.89
N ALA A 61 -12.45 9.00 -12.90
CA ALA A 61 -13.38 10.05 -13.30
C ALA A 61 -14.55 9.49 -14.12
N ALA A 62 -14.29 8.48 -14.95
CA ALA A 62 -15.30 7.81 -15.76
C ALA A 62 -15.88 6.57 -15.07
N ASP A 63 -15.08 5.89 -14.25
CA ASP A 63 -15.40 4.61 -13.63
C ASP A 63 -14.87 4.55 -12.19
N VAL A 64 -15.66 5.11 -11.28
CA VAL A 64 -15.38 5.03 -9.83
C VAL A 64 -15.47 3.60 -9.29
N GLY A 65 -16.16 2.70 -10.00
CA GLY A 65 -16.34 1.30 -9.62
C GLY A 65 -15.17 0.40 -9.98
N GLU A 66 -14.14 0.91 -10.68
CA GLU A 66 -12.96 0.13 -11.08
C GLU A 66 -13.34 -1.15 -11.87
N THR A 67 -14.34 -1.02 -12.74
CA THR A 67 -14.92 -2.12 -13.52
C THR A 67 -14.20 -2.37 -14.84
N THR A 68 -13.60 -1.33 -15.43
CA THR A 68 -13.03 -1.37 -16.78
C THR A 68 -11.51 -1.15 -16.74
N ASP A 69 -10.75 -2.18 -17.06
CA ASP A 69 -9.30 -2.03 -17.28
C ASP A 69 -9.02 -1.31 -18.60
N VAL A 70 -8.27 -0.22 -18.53
CA VAL A 70 -7.87 0.61 -19.67
C VAL A 70 -6.35 0.69 -19.85
N ILE A 71 -5.60 -0.21 -19.23
CA ILE A 71 -4.12 -0.20 -19.29
C ILE A 71 -3.57 -0.25 -20.70
N GLY A 72 -4.17 -1.06 -21.58
CA GLY A 72 -3.79 -1.17 -22.99
C GLY A 72 -4.11 0.07 -23.84
N LYS A 73 -5.06 0.90 -23.38
CA LYS A 73 -5.47 2.14 -24.06
C LYS A 73 -4.64 3.35 -23.63
N HIS A 74 -4.08 3.30 -22.42
CA HIS A 74 -3.31 4.41 -21.82
C HIS A 74 -1.96 3.95 -21.23
N PRO A 75 -1.07 3.35 -22.05
CA PRO A 75 0.23 2.86 -21.58
C PRO A 75 1.11 3.98 -21.01
N GLU A 76 0.98 5.21 -21.50
CA GLU A 76 1.69 6.39 -21.02
C GLU A 76 1.31 6.76 -19.58
N VAL A 77 0.04 6.58 -19.23
CA VAL A 77 -0.45 6.82 -17.87
C VAL A 77 0.06 5.73 -16.93
N ALA A 78 -0.01 4.46 -17.37
CA ALA A 78 0.54 3.34 -16.62
C ALA A 78 2.03 3.53 -16.34
N ALA A 79 2.83 3.92 -17.35
CA ALA A 79 4.25 4.19 -17.19
C ALA A 79 4.53 5.31 -16.16
N ARG A 80 3.76 6.40 -16.22
CA ARG A 80 3.88 7.49 -15.24
C ARG A 80 3.57 7.02 -13.81
N LEU A 81 2.52 6.22 -13.63
CA LEU A 81 2.14 5.68 -12.32
C LEU A 81 3.14 4.64 -11.81
N ARG A 82 3.73 3.82 -12.68
CA ARG A 82 4.83 2.92 -12.32
C ARG A 82 6.05 3.71 -11.85
N ALA A 83 6.41 4.81 -12.52
CA ALA A 83 7.51 5.68 -12.06
C ALA A 83 7.22 6.38 -10.71
N LEU A 84 5.95 6.67 -10.40
CA LEU A 84 5.55 7.11 -9.07
C LEU A 84 5.70 5.99 -8.05
N ALA A 85 5.30 4.77 -8.41
CA ALA A 85 5.42 3.60 -7.55
C ALA A 85 6.87 3.28 -7.21
N GLU A 86 7.79 3.31 -8.16
CA GLU A 86 9.22 3.08 -7.89
C GLU A 86 9.77 4.08 -6.87
N ARG A 87 9.45 5.37 -7.02
CA ARG A 87 9.85 6.38 -6.04
C ARG A 87 9.31 6.09 -4.64
N MET A 88 8.08 5.57 -4.54
CA MET A 88 7.51 5.16 -3.26
C MET A 88 8.17 3.90 -2.71
N ARG A 89 8.44 2.91 -3.54
CA ARG A 89 9.13 1.67 -3.14
C ARG A 89 10.50 1.98 -2.56
N GLU A 90 11.24 2.90 -3.18
CA GLU A 90 12.52 3.39 -2.65
C GLU A 90 12.37 4.12 -1.31
N ASP A 91 11.31 4.89 -1.14
CA ASP A 91 11.09 5.74 0.04
C ASP A 91 10.62 4.94 1.25
N ILE A 92 9.51 4.21 1.11
CA ILE A 92 8.81 3.53 2.21
C ILE A 92 9.02 2.01 2.23
N GLY A 93 9.55 1.43 1.16
CA GLY A 93 9.76 0.00 1.00
C GLY A 93 8.54 -0.71 0.43
N ASP A 94 8.78 -1.92 -0.06
CA ASP A 94 7.75 -2.79 -0.62
C ASP A 94 8.16 -4.25 -0.49
N SER A 95 7.40 -5.01 0.30
CA SER A 95 7.69 -6.42 0.57
C SER A 95 7.49 -7.30 -0.67
N ALA A 96 6.62 -6.92 -1.61
CA ALA A 96 6.43 -7.68 -2.85
C ALA A 96 7.62 -7.60 -3.80
N THR A 97 8.37 -6.50 -3.77
CA THR A 97 9.62 -6.32 -4.54
C THR A 97 10.87 -6.49 -3.69
N ASN A 98 10.72 -6.88 -2.42
CA ASN A 98 11.78 -7.03 -1.42
C ASN A 98 12.63 -5.75 -1.23
N GLN A 99 12.03 -4.57 -1.42
CA GLN A 99 12.70 -3.28 -1.27
C GLN A 99 12.56 -2.77 0.17
N LYS A 100 13.69 -2.43 0.80
CA LYS A 100 13.71 -1.77 2.11
C LYS A 100 13.68 -0.25 1.90
N GLY A 101 12.62 0.39 2.41
CA GLY A 101 12.46 1.84 2.27
C GLY A 101 13.53 2.64 3.01
N LYS A 102 14.08 3.65 2.34
CA LYS A 102 15.15 4.52 2.86
C LYS A 102 14.68 5.40 4.02
N ASN A 103 13.44 5.87 4.00
CA ASN A 103 12.90 6.84 4.96
C ASN A 103 11.81 6.24 5.85
N ARG A 104 11.92 4.94 6.15
CA ARG A 104 11.04 4.29 7.14
C ARG A 104 11.26 4.92 8.51
N ARG A 105 10.18 5.37 9.15
CA ARG A 105 10.23 5.80 10.55
C ARG A 105 10.65 4.60 11.43
N PRO A 106 11.59 4.77 12.37
CA PRO A 106 11.94 3.71 13.30
C PRO A 106 10.73 3.33 14.16
N GLU A 107 10.67 2.06 14.52
CA GLU A 107 9.66 1.54 15.44
C GLU A 107 9.72 2.28 16.78
N GLY A 108 8.56 2.66 17.30
CA GLY A 108 8.47 3.26 18.63
C GLY A 108 8.76 2.20 19.68
N ARG A 109 9.89 2.33 20.38
CA ARG A 109 10.25 1.39 21.44
C ARG A 109 9.76 1.93 22.78
N VAL A 110 8.79 1.25 23.39
CA VAL A 110 8.45 1.50 24.81
C VAL A 110 9.50 0.79 25.68
N PRO A 111 10.05 1.45 26.72
CA PRO A 111 10.89 0.75 27.67
C PRO A 111 10.06 -0.36 28.30
N VAL A 112 10.53 -1.61 28.19
CA VAL A 112 9.99 -2.69 29.02
C VAL A 112 10.32 -2.30 30.46
N LEU A 113 9.30 -1.99 31.26
CA LEU A 113 9.46 -1.87 32.70
C LEU A 113 10.07 -3.20 33.17
N LYS A 114 11.32 -3.18 33.61
CA LYS A 114 11.91 -4.35 34.25
C LYS A 114 11.09 -4.63 35.51
N ALA A 115 10.72 -5.88 35.74
CA ALA A 115 10.04 -6.34 36.94
C ALA A 115 10.98 -6.32 38.17
N ALA A 116 11.62 -5.18 38.46
CA ALA A 116 12.50 -4.99 39.60
C ALA A 116 11.92 -4.03 40.66
N ASP A 117 10.82 -3.32 40.35
CA ASP A 117 10.22 -2.33 41.27
C ASP A 117 8.85 -2.77 41.84
N ALA A 118 8.57 -4.07 41.90
CA ALA A 118 7.38 -4.55 42.62
C ALA A 118 7.60 -4.35 44.13
N PRO A 119 6.78 -3.56 44.85
CA PRO A 119 6.94 -3.42 46.30
C PRO A 119 6.69 -4.78 46.97
N ALA A 120 7.60 -5.16 47.86
CA ALA A 120 7.52 -6.41 48.62
C ALA A 120 6.15 -6.54 49.30
N LYS A 121 5.42 -7.62 49.01
CA LYS A 121 4.18 -7.95 49.72
C LYS A 121 4.51 -8.15 51.21
N LYS A 122 4.02 -7.25 52.08
CA LYS A 122 4.05 -7.48 53.52
C LYS A 122 3.12 -8.65 53.85
N ALA A 123 3.69 -9.74 54.32
CA ALA A 123 2.94 -10.85 54.91
C ALA A 123 2.35 -10.42 56.26
N LYS A 124 1.14 -10.90 56.56
CA LYS A 124 0.47 -10.77 57.86
C LYS A 124 0.58 -12.10 58.58
#